data_AF-A0A1U7YM58-F1
#
_entry.id   AF-A0A1U7YM58-F1
#
_cell.length_a   1.000
_cell.length_b   1.000
_cell.length_c   1.000
_cell.angle_alpha   90.00
_cell.angle_beta   90.00
_cell.angle_gamma   90.00
#
_symmetry.space_group_name_H-M   'P 1'
#
loop_
_entity.id
_entity.type
_entity.pdbx_description
1 polymer ?
#
loop_
_entity_poly.entity_id
_entity_poly.type
_entity_poly.pdbx_seq_one_letter_code
_entity_poly.pdbx_strand_id
1 'polypeptide(L)'
;MRMRMMLPRFIRNTWKNVLLPNASFLASMSSELQRKHQDMDLTAIIEHLKKMFGTQSRTSRYQLSKDLFGSKLTGNSPVGLYVNHMTDLIEELEKLGCKLDKELSQDLILQSLSESFSQFVINFNMNKMDCDLHEMLNMLIDYENQLASEKKKGIVMLDGNSSKKKGKGKSKPKKRPTAPKGGVSKPKGKEGKAEQSDVVCFHCKKIGH
;
A
#
# COMPACT_ATOMS: atom_id res chain seq x y z
N MET A 1 -22.59 -56.67 -53.02
CA MET A 1 -23.36 -55.41 -53.10
C MET A 1 -23.37 -54.74 -51.74
N ARG A 2 -22.72 -53.60 -51.55
CA ARG A 2 -22.71 -52.85 -50.28
C ARG A 2 -23.77 -51.74 -50.42
N MET A 3 -24.94 -51.95 -49.82
CA MET A 3 -26.02 -50.95 -49.81
C MET A 3 -25.54 -49.74 -49.00
N ARG A 4 -25.20 -48.66 -49.71
CA ARG A 4 -24.89 -47.37 -49.12
C ARG A 4 -26.22 -46.73 -48.73
N MET A 5 -26.69 -47.00 -47.51
CA MET A 5 -27.89 -46.33 -46.97
C MET A 5 -27.61 -44.83 -46.91
N MET A 6 -28.15 -44.08 -47.88
CA MET A 6 -28.14 -42.62 -47.81
C MET A 6 -29.16 -42.21 -46.76
N LEU A 7 -28.68 -41.74 -45.60
CA LEU A 7 -29.54 -41.10 -44.61
C LEU A 7 -30.28 -39.93 -45.29
N PRO A 8 -31.61 -39.83 -45.10
CA PRO A 8 -32.45 -38.74 -45.61
C PRO A 8 -31.82 -37.38 -45.35
N ARG A 9 -31.93 -36.45 -46.31
CA ARG A 9 -31.36 -35.09 -46.22
C ARG A 9 -31.75 -34.37 -44.92
N PHE A 10 -32.97 -34.62 -44.43
CA PHE A 10 -33.45 -34.12 -43.15
C PHE A 10 -32.58 -34.57 -41.97
N ILE A 11 -32.31 -35.87 -41.85
CA ILE A 11 -31.45 -36.45 -40.80
C ILE A 11 -30.01 -35.96 -40.92
N ARG A 12 -29.50 -35.81 -42.15
CA ARG A 12 -28.15 -35.28 -42.38
C ARG A 12 -28.01 -33.81 -41.97
N ASN A 13 -29.04 -33.02 -42.17
CA ASN A 13 -29.05 -31.60 -41.82
C ASN A 13 -29.26 -31.39 -40.31
N THR A 14 -30.10 -32.18 -39.65
CA THR A 14 -30.25 -32.13 -38.18
C THR A 14 -28.96 -32.58 -37.47
N TRP A 15 -28.28 -33.61 -38.00
CA TRP A 15 -26.96 -34.02 -37.52
C TRP A 15 -25.93 -32.89 -37.61
N LYS A 16 -25.83 -32.22 -38.78
CA LYS A 16 -24.84 -31.16 -39.02
C LYS A 16 -25.13 -29.87 -38.29
N ASN A 17 -26.40 -29.46 -38.22
CA ASN A 17 -26.76 -28.12 -37.75
C ASN A 17 -27.08 -28.07 -36.25
N VAL A 18 -27.39 -29.20 -35.61
CA VAL A 18 -27.81 -29.23 -34.19
C VAL A 18 -26.95 -30.18 -33.38
N LEU A 19 -26.83 -31.45 -33.77
CA LEU A 19 -26.19 -32.47 -32.92
C LEU A 19 -24.65 -32.34 -32.85
N LEU A 20 -23.99 -32.03 -33.97
CA LEU A 20 -22.53 -31.87 -34.05
C LEU A 20 -22.00 -30.69 -33.19
N PRO A 21 -22.58 -29.48 -33.28
CA PRO A 21 -22.22 -28.38 -32.38
C PRO A 21 -22.46 -28.70 -30.91
N ASN A 22 -23.58 -29.34 -30.57
CA ASN A 22 -23.91 -29.71 -29.18
C ASN A 22 -22.90 -30.70 -28.60
N ALA A 23 -22.55 -31.73 -29.36
CA ALA A 23 -21.56 -32.73 -28.93
C ALA A 23 -20.16 -32.13 -28.77
N SER A 24 -19.74 -31.25 -29.69
CA SER A 24 -18.45 -30.56 -29.60
C SER A 24 -18.39 -29.60 -28.41
N PHE A 25 -19.48 -28.89 -28.13
CA PHE A 25 -19.58 -27.98 -26.98
C PHE A 25 -19.54 -28.75 -25.67
N LEU A 26 -20.37 -29.79 -25.53
CA LEU A 26 -20.41 -30.64 -24.33
C LEU A 26 -19.05 -31.32 -24.10
N ALA A 27 -18.39 -31.83 -25.13
CA ALA A 27 -17.08 -32.49 -25.02
C ALA A 27 -15.97 -31.56 -24.48
N SER A 28 -16.11 -30.24 -24.62
CA SER A 28 -15.17 -29.25 -24.07
C SER A 28 -15.41 -28.92 -22.59
N MET A 29 -16.53 -29.34 -22.02
CA MET A 29 -16.90 -29.09 -20.63
C MET A 29 -16.34 -30.16 -19.70
N SER A 30 -16.14 -29.83 -18.42
CA SER A 30 -15.79 -30.83 -17.40
C SER A 30 -16.91 -31.86 -17.22
N SER A 31 -16.58 -33.08 -16.80
CA SER A 31 -17.52 -34.19 -16.64
C SER A 31 -18.68 -33.87 -15.67
N GLU A 32 -18.44 -33.06 -14.64
CA GLU A 32 -19.48 -32.58 -13.72
C GLU A 32 -20.50 -31.66 -14.41
N LEU A 33 -20.01 -30.79 -15.30
CA LEU A 33 -20.83 -29.86 -16.06
C LEU A 33 -21.59 -30.60 -17.17
N GLN A 34 -20.97 -31.57 -17.86
CA GLN A 34 -21.66 -32.41 -18.84
C GLN A 34 -22.87 -33.14 -18.21
N ARG A 35 -22.69 -33.76 -17.04
CA ARG A 35 -23.77 -34.50 -16.34
C ARG A 35 -24.98 -33.63 -16.02
N LYS A 36 -24.78 -32.33 -15.74
CA LYS A 36 -25.88 -31.39 -15.41
C LYS A 36 -26.67 -30.92 -16.64
N HIS A 37 -26.16 -31.15 -17.85
CA HIS A 37 -26.69 -30.57 -19.09
C HIS A 37 -27.05 -31.61 -20.16
N GLN A 38 -26.97 -32.92 -19.84
CA GLN A 38 -27.22 -34.01 -20.79
C GLN A 38 -28.60 -33.97 -21.45
N ASP A 39 -29.61 -33.45 -20.76
CA ASP A 39 -31.01 -33.40 -21.22
C ASP A 39 -31.48 -31.99 -21.61
N MET A 40 -30.57 -31.00 -21.65
CA MET A 40 -30.90 -29.63 -22.01
C MET A 40 -30.64 -29.36 -23.48
N ASP A 41 -31.49 -28.55 -24.13
CA ASP A 41 -31.20 -28.02 -25.46
C ASP A 41 -29.99 -27.07 -25.41
N LEU A 42 -29.21 -26.98 -26.49
CA LEU A 42 -28.01 -26.13 -26.58
C LEU A 42 -28.28 -24.68 -26.16
N THR A 43 -29.43 -24.14 -26.55
CA THR A 43 -29.80 -22.75 -26.22
C THR A 43 -29.94 -22.58 -24.72
N ALA A 44 -30.59 -23.54 -24.05
CA ALA A 44 -30.77 -23.57 -22.60
C ALA A 44 -29.43 -23.80 -21.87
N ILE A 45 -28.54 -24.64 -22.42
CA ILE A 45 -27.18 -24.84 -21.88
C ILE A 45 -26.40 -23.53 -21.94
N ILE A 46 -26.37 -22.86 -23.10
CA ILE A 46 -25.66 -21.58 -23.27
C ILE A 46 -26.22 -20.52 -22.32
N GLU A 47 -27.55 -20.41 -22.19
CA GLU A 47 -28.20 -19.46 -21.29
C GLU A 47 -27.86 -19.76 -19.82
N HIS A 48 -27.93 -21.02 -19.41
CA HIS A 48 -27.60 -21.44 -18.05
C HIS A 48 -26.12 -21.17 -17.71
N LEU A 49 -25.20 -21.45 -18.62
CA LEU A 49 -23.77 -21.14 -18.44
C LEU A 49 -23.52 -19.65 -18.40
N LYS A 50 -24.14 -18.86 -19.29
CA LYS A 50 -24.09 -17.39 -19.22
C LYS A 50 -24.57 -16.88 -17.88
N LYS A 51 -25.66 -17.45 -17.34
CA LYS A 51 -26.18 -17.10 -16.02
C LYS A 51 -25.20 -17.46 -14.91
N MET A 52 -24.66 -18.68 -14.90
CA MET A 52 -23.71 -19.15 -13.88
C MET A 52 -22.39 -18.36 -13.91
N PHE A 53 -21.69 -18.36 -15.05
CA PHE A 53 -20.40 -17.69 -15.20
C PHE A 53 -20.54 -16.16 -15.19
N GLY A 54 -21.66 -15.62 -15.69
CA GLY A 54 -21.97 -14.19 -15.57
C GLY A 54 -22.21 -13.77 -14.12
N THR A 55 -22.88 -14.60 -13.31
CA THR A 55 -23.05 -14.35 -11.87
C THR A 55 -21.71 -14.44 -11.14
N GLN A 56 -20.89 -15.45 -11.45
CA GLN A 56 -19.54 -15.58 -10.88
C GLN A 56 -18.68 -14.35 -11.21
N SER A 57 -18.65 -13.93 -12.48
CA SER A 57 -17.97 -12.71 -12.93
C SER A 57 -18.49 -11.46 -12.21
N ARG A 58 -19.81 -11.32 -12.03
CA ARG A 58 -20.40 -10.19 -11.29
C ARG A 58 -19.95 -10.16 -9.83
N THR A 59 -19.96 -11.30 -9.15
CA THR A 59 -19.53 -11.40 -7.75
C THR A 59 -18.04 -11.12 -7.61
N SER A 60 -17.20 -11.69 -8.46
CA SER A 60 -15.74 -11.43 -8.46
C SER A 60 -15.44 -9.96 -8.72
N ARG A 61 -16.08 -9.34 -9.72
CA ARG A 61 -15.92 -7.90 -9.99
C ARG A 61 -16.33 -7.05 -8.80
N TYR A 62 -17.45 -7.38 -8.15
CA TYR A 62 -17.89 -6.66 -6.96
C TYR A 62 -16.87 -6.77 -5.81
N GLN A 63 -16.34 -7.98 -5.56
CA GLN A 63 -15.38 -8.19 -4.48
C GLN A 63 -14.06 -7.44 -4.74
N LEU A 64 -13.49 -7.57 -5.95
CA LEU A 64 -12.28 -6.85 -6.34
C LEU A 64 -12.47 -5.34 -6.28
N SER A 65 -13.63 -4.85 -6.76
CA SER A 65 -13.96 -3.42 -6.68
C SER A 65 -14.03 -2.97 -5.21
N LYS A 66 -14.75 -3.73 -4.37
CA LYS A 66 -14.86 -3.43 -2.94
C LYS A 66 -13.49 -3.36 -2.28
N ASP A 67 -12.59 -4.29 -2.59
CA ASP A 67 -11.25 -4.32 -2.05
C ASP A 67 -10.41 -3.14 -2.56
N LEU A 68 -10.52 -2.80 -3.85
CA LEU A 68 -9.82 -1.66 -4.45
C LEU A 68 -10.27 -0.31 -3.87
N PHE A 69 -11.58 -0.02 -3.89
CA PHE A 69 -12.12 1.26 -3.41
C PHE A 69 -12.09 1.39 -1.88
N GLY A 70 -12.09 0.26 -1.15
CA GLY A 70 -12.02 0.23 0.31
C GLY A 70 -10.59 0.18 0.87
N SER A 71 -9.59 -0.06 0.02
CA SER A 71 -8.19 -0.17 0.44
C SER A 71 -7.65 1.18 0.92
N LYS A 72 -6.86 1.16 1.99
CA LYS A 72 -6.09 2.30 2.50
C LYS A 72 -4.71 1.83 2.94
N LEU A 73 -3.68 2.62 2.68
CA LEU A 73 -2.34 2.36 3.16
C LEU A 73 -2.31 2.49 4.69
N THR A 74 -2.07 1.38 5.37
CA THR A 74 -1.89 1.39 6.83
C THR A 74 -0.47 1.87 7.16
N GLY A 75 -0.31 2.61 8.27
CA GLY A 75 0.98 3.22 8.62
C GLY A 75 2.15 2.26 8.87
N ASN A 76 1.90 0.95 8.92
CA ASN A 76 2.92 -0.08 9.15
C ASN A 76 3.30 -0.85 7.87
N SER A 77 2.58 -0.66 6.76
CA SER A 77 2.86 -1.36 5.50
C SER A 77 3.80 -0.51 4.63
N PRO A 78 4.84 -1.11 4.02
CA PRO A 78 5.62 -0.42 2.99
C PRO A 78 4.75 0.00 1.82
N VAL A 79 4.94 1.22 1.32
CA VAL A 79 4.16 1.75 0.19
C VAL A 79 4.33 0.91 -1.08
N GLY A 80 5.52 0.35 -1.30
CA GLY A 80 5.79 -0.44 -2.50
C GLY A 80 4.94 -1.72 -2.58
N LEU A 81 4.83 -2.45 -1.48
CA LEU A 81 3.97 -3.65 -1.41
C LEU A 81 2.49 -3.30 -1.57
N TYR A 82 2.08 -2.17 -1.01
CA TYR A 82 0.71 -1.70 -1.08
C TYR A 82 0.27 -1.31 -2.50
N VAL A 83 1.11 -0.53 -3.20
CA VAL A 83 0.83 -0.10 -4.57
C VAL A 83 0.80 -1.32 -5.51
N ASN A 84 1.72 -2.27 -5.36
CA ASN A 84 1.69 -3.52 -6.13
C ASN A 84 0.36 -4.28 -5.94
N HIS A 85 -0.09 -4.41 -4.70
CA HIS A 85 -1.39 -5.03 -4.42
C HIS A 85 -2.56 -4.29 -5.08
N MET A 86 -2.53 -2.95 -5.13
CA MET A 86 -3.54 -2.18 -5.86
C MET A 86 -3.47 -2.45 -7.37
N THR A 87 -2.26 -2.49 -7.95
CA THR A 87 -2.05 -2.84 -9.36
C THR A 87 -2.61 -4.23 -9.67
N ASP A 88 -2.35 -5.23 -8.82
CA ASP A 88 -2.88 -6.59 -8.98
C ASP A 88 -4.41 -6.60 -9.02
N LEU A 89 -5.07 -5.83 -8.13
CA LEU A 89 -6.54 -5.71 -8.13
C LEU A 89 -7.07 -5.07 -9.43
N ILE A 90 -6.36 -4.07 -9.95
CA ILE A 90 -6.73 -3.38 -11.20
C ILE A 90 -6.59 -4.32 -12.39
N GLU A 91 -5.51 -5.08 -12.47
CA GLU A 91 -5.28 -6.07 -13.52
C GLU A 91 -6.33 -7.21 -13.47
N GLU A 92 -6.69 -7.69 -12.29
CA GLU A 92 -7.76 -8.69 -12.12
C GLU A 92 -9.13 -8.13 -12.55
N LEU A 93 -9.41 -6.85 -12.29
CA LEU A 93 -10.62 -6.20 -12.80
C LEU A 93 -10.62 -6.08 -14.34
N GLU A 94 -9.47 -5.76 -14.94
CA GLU A 94 -9.33 -5.70 -16.40
C GLU A 94 -9.57 -7.07 -17.05
N LYS A 95 -9.07 -8.17 -16.46
CA LYS A 95 -9.35 -9.54 -16.91
C LYS A 95 -10.84 -9.90 -16.89
N LEU A 96 -11.62 -9.27 -16.01
CA LEU A 96 -13.08 -9.42 -15.94
C LEU A 96 -13.85 -8.43 -16.82
N GLY A 97 -13.15 -7.68 -17.69
CA GLY A 97 -13.74 -6.70 -18.61
C GLY A 97 -14.03 -5.34 -17.99
N CYS A 98 -13.51 -5.07 -16.79
CA CYS A 98 -13.62 -3.77 -16.12
C CYS A 98 -12.28 -3.05 -16.16
N LYS A 99 -11.96 -2.49 -17.33
CA LYS A 99 -10.77 -1.66 -17.50
C LYS A 99 -10.95 -0.31 -16.80
N LEU A 100 -9.96 0.09 -16.03
CA LEU A 100 -9.87 1.42 -15.45
C LEU A 100 -8.97 2.30 -16.29
N ASP A 101 -9.33 3.57 -16.41
CA ASP A 101 -8.48 4.55 -17.05
C ASP A 101 -7.19 4.76 -16.24
N LYS A 102 -6.11 5.11 -16.94
CA LYS A 102 -4.79 5.34 -16.33
C LYS A 102 -4.88 6.39 -15.22
N GLU A 103 -5.47 7.54 -15.51
CA GLU A 103 -5.64 8.64 -14.54
C GLU A 103 -6.47 8.21 -13.33
N LEU A 104 -7.59 7.50 -13.57
CA LEU A 104 -8.42 6.99 -12.48
C LEU A 104 -7.66 6.00 -11.59
N SER A 105 -6.85 5.12 -12.18
CA SER A 105 -6.03 4.16 -11.43
C SER A 105 -5.03 4.88 -10.53
N GLN A 106 -4.41 5.95 -11.04
CA GLN A 106 -3.49 6.80 -10.30
C GLN A 106 -4.20 7.55 -9.17
N ASP A 107 -5.34 8.17 -9.45
CA ASP A 107 -6.16 8.88 -8.45
C ASP A 107 -6.61 7.97 -7.31
N LEU A 108 -6.98 6.72 -7.63
CA LEU A 108 -7.35 5.72 -6.64
C LEU A 108 -6.19 5.35 -5.71
N ILE A 109 -4.97 5.25 -6.24
CA ILE A 109 -3.77 5.01 -5.43
C ILE A 109 -3.45 6.24 -4.58
N LEU A 110 -3.48 7.45 -5.15
CA LEU A 110 -3.17 8.68 -4.43
C LEU A 110 -4.16 8.94 -3.27
N GLN A 111 -5.46 8.73 -3.47
CA GLN A 111 -6.45 8.93 -2.40
C GLN A 111 -6.31 7.91 -1.26
N SER A 112 -5.69 6.76 -1.52
CA SER A 112 -5.63 5.65 -0.57
C SER A 112 -4.38 5.69 0.30
N LEU A 113 -3.40 6.53 -0.06
CA LEU A 113 -2.21 6.77 0.74
C LEU A 113 -2.55 7.36 2.11
N SER A 114 -1.66 7.14 3.07
CA SER A 114 -1.77 7.70 4.41
C SER A 114 -1.36 9.18 4.44
N GLU A 115 -1.77 9.91 5.48
CA GLU A 115 -1.53 11.35 5.63
C GLU A 115 -0.04 11.74 5.55
N SER A 116 0.89 10.84 5.87
CA SER A 116 2.33 11.10 5.71
C SER A 116 2.76 11.36 4.25
N PHE A 117 1.93 10.97 3.29
CA PHE A 117 2.16 11.18 1.86
C PHE A 117 1.44 12.44 1.32
N SER A 118 0.81 13.27 2.16
CA SER A 118 0.05 14.43 1.68
C SER A 118 0.89 15.42 0.86
N GLN A 119 2.14 15.67 1.24
CA GLN A 119 3.07 16.51 0.45
C GLN A 119 3.38 15.91 -0.92
N PHE A 120 3.55 14.58 -1.00
CA PHE A 120 3.73 13.88 -2.27
C PHE A 120 2.51 14.06 -3.17
N VAL A 121 1.30 13.86 -2.64
CA VAL A 121 0.04 13.99 -3.41
C VAL A 121 -0.14 15.40 -3.94
N ILE A 122 0.11 16.42 -3.12
CA ILE A 122 0.05 17.84 -3.55
C ILE A 122 1.04 18.08 -4.69
N ASN A 123 2.28 17.62 -4.55
CA ASN A 123 3.32 17.79 -5.57
C ASN A 123 2.99 17.06 -6.88
N PHE A 124 2.46 15.84 -6.78
CA PHE A 124 2.05 15.04 -7.93
C PHE A 124 0.96 15.76 -8.75
N ASN A 125 -0.07 16.25 -8.07
CA ASN A 125 -1.21 16.94 -8.68
C ASN A 125 -0.82 18.31 -9.26
N MET A 126 0.00 19.09 -8.55
CA MET A 126 0.40 20.43 -8.99
C MET A 126 1.29 20.40 -10.22
N ASN A 127 2.20 19.43 -10.30
CA ASN A 127 3.12 19.31 -11.42
C ASN A 127 2.53 18.58 -12.62
N LYS A 128 1.29 18.08 -12.53
CA LYS A 128 0.64 17.27 -13.57
C LYS A 128 1.58 16.17 -14.09
N MET A 129 2.13 15.40 -13.15
CA MET A 129 3.11 14.37 -13.46
C MET A 129 2.45 13.30 -14.34
N ASP A 130 2.72 13.33 -15.64
CA ASP A 130 2.33 12.26 -16.55
C ASP A 130 3.39 11.17 -16.49
N CYS A 131 3.13 10.16 -15.67
CA CYS A 131 3.97 8.97 -15.53
C CYS A 131 3.09 7.72 -15.60
N ASP A 132 3.66 6.54 -15.80
CA ASP A 132 2.91 5.28 -15.64
C ASP A 132 2.83 4.82 -14.17
N LEU A 133 2.14 3.71 -13.90
CA LEU A 133 1.99 3.16 -12.53
C LEU A 133 3.32 2.69 -11.93
N HIS A 134 4.24 2.18 -12.76
CA HIS A 134 5.54 1.70 -12.31
C HIS A 134 6.47 2.88 -11.97
N GLU A 135 6.44 3.94 -12.75
CA GLU A 135 7.12 5.20 -12.43
C GLU A 135 6.57 5.83 -11.14
N MET A 136 5.23 5.86 -10.98
CA MET A 136 4.59 6.32 -9.75
C MET A 136 5.03 5.50 -8.53
N LEU A 137 5.07 4.17 -8.66
CA LEU A 137 5.56 3.26 -7.62
C LEU A 137 6.98 3.61 -7.17
N ASN A 138 7.90 3.81 -8.12
CA ASN A 138 9.29 4.17 -7.81
C ASN A 138 9.37 5.52 -7.08
N MET A 139 8.62 6.53 -7.54
CA MET A 139 8.57 7.84 -6.87
C MET A 139 8.03 7.74 -5.44
N LEU A 140 7.01 6.90 -5.21
CA LEU A 140 6.45 6.68 -3.87
C LEU A 140 7.45 5.98 -2.94
N ILE A 141 8.18 4.98 -3.44
CA ILE A 141 9.23 4.29 -2.69
C ILE A 141 10.37 5.25 -2.32
N ASP A 142 10.82 6.07 -3.28
CA ASP A 142 11.85 7.08 -3.02
C ASP A 142 11.42 8.09 -1.97
N TYR A 143 10.15 8.53 -2.03
CA TYR A 143 9.58 9.43 -1.04
C TYR A 143 9.46 8.78 0.35
N GLU A 144 9.03 7.51 0.44
CA GLU A 144 9.01 6.76 1.71
C GLU A 144 10.41 6.65 2.35
N ASN A 145 11.43 6.38 1.52
CA ASN A 145 12.83 6.33 1.97
C ASN A 145 13.33 7.68 2.49
N GLN A 146 12.94 8.79 1.84
CA GLN A 146 13.25 10.15 2.29
C GLN A 146 12.63 10.43 3.65
N LEU A 147 11.33 10.14 3.83
CA LEU A 147 10.63 10.28 5.11
C LEU A 147 11.31 9.48 6.23
N ALA A 148 11.76 8.26 5.94
CA ALA A 148 12.47 7.44 6.92
C ALA A 148 13.83 8.04 7.31
N SER A 149 14.52 8.70 6.36
CA SER A 149 15.80 9.37 6.62
C SER A 149 15.66 10.63 7.47
N GLU A 150 14.58 11.40 7.28
CA GLU A 150 14.30 12.63 8.03
C GLU A 150 13.97 12.34 9.49
N LYS A 151 13.15 11.31 9.75
CA LYS A 151 12.86 10.85 11.11
C LYS A 151 14.13 10.48 11.88
N LYS A 152 15.09 9.82 11.21
CA LYS A 152 16.40 9.48 11.81
C LYS A 152 17.22 10.73 12.14
N LYS A 153 17.24 11.74 11.27
CA LYS A 153 17.92 13.02 11.52
C LYS A 153 17.31 13.79 12.70
N GLY A 154 15.97 13.80 12.82
CA GLY A 154 15.28 14.45 13.94
C GLY A 154 15.57 13.81 15.30
N ILE A 155 15.69 12.48 15.36
CA ILE A 155 16.06 11.75 16.60
C ILE A 155 17.51 12.07 17.01
N VAL A 156 18.45 12.12 16.06
CA VAL A 156 19.87 12.41 16.36
C VAL A 156 20.07 13.85 16.88
N MET A 157 19.23 14.80 16.49
CA MET A 157 19.29 16.18 17.02
C MET A 157 18.71 16.32 18.44
N LEU A 158 17.86 15.37 18.88
CA LEU A 158 17.28 15.36 20.24
C LEU A 158 18.19 14.68 21.28
N ASP A 159 19.10 13.79 20.86
CA ASP A 159 20.09 13.14 21.76
C ASP A 159 21.34 14.01 22.04
N GLY A 160 21.38 15.21 21.46
CA GLY A 160 22.51 16.14 21.55
C GLY A 160 22.49 17.06 22.78
N ASN A 161 22.02 16.63 23.95
CA ASN A 161 22.20 17.43 25.17
C ASN A 161 22.36 16.59 26.46
N SER A 162 23.41 15.77 26.51
CA SER A 162 24.01 15.39 27.80
C SER A 162 25.46 15.85 27.85
N SER A 163 25.67 16.98 28.54
CA SER A 163 26.98 17.58 28.77
C SER A 163 27.86 16.65 29.63
N LYS A 164 28.64 15.79 28.98
CA LYS A 164 29.68 14.98 29.62
C LYS A 164 30.94 15.85 29.78
N LYS A 165 31.09 16.44 30.97
CA LYS A 165 32.30 17.18 31.36
C LYS A 165 33.56 16.31 31.14
N LYS A 166 34.51 16.88 30.39
CA LYS A 166 35.88 16.37 30.19
C LYS A 166 36.57 16.13 31.54
N GLY A 167 36.87 14.86 31.87
CA GLY A 167 37.82 14.49 32.92
C GLY A 167 39.18 14.17 32.30
N LYS A 168 40.19 15.01 32.57
CA LYS A 168 41.59 14.80 32.17
C LYS A 168 42.42 14.54 33.43
N GLY A 169 43.16 13.42 33.48
CA GLY A 169 44.49 13.37 34.12
C GLY A 169 44.66 12.72 35.51
N LYS A 170 44.99 11.41 35.49
CA LYS A 170 46.14 10.70 36.14
C LYS A 170 46.38 10.66 37.68
N SER A 171 46.59 9.40 38.12
CA SER A 171 47.52 8.82 39.12
C SER A 171 47.32 8.97 40.65
N LYS A 172 47.22 7.80 41.31
CA LYS A 172 47.34 7.44 42.76
C LYS A 172 48.83 7.46 43.24
N PRO A 173 49.21 7.15 44.52
CA PRO A 173 48.46 7.03 45.80
C PRO A 173 49.21 7.61 47.06
N LYS A 174 48.52 7.68 48.23
CA LYS A 174 48.89 7.15 49.58
C LYS A 174 48.61 8.08 50.80
N LYS A 175 47.98 7.43 51.80
CA LYS A 175 48.04 7.57 53.28
C LYS A 175 47.32 8.76 53.98
N ARG A 176 46.34 8.37 54.83
CA ARG A 176 45.79 9.08 56.02
C ARG A 176 46.82 9.10 57.18
N PRO A 177 46.60 9.72 58.38
CA PRO A 177 45.42 10.37 58.99
C PRO A 177 45.75 11.81 59.50
N THR A 178 44.93 12.66 60.14
CA THR A 178 44.24 12.55 61.45
C THR A 178 43.58 13.92 61.76
N ALA A 179 42.29 13.93 62.13
CA ALA A 179 41.62 14.72 63.19
C ALA A 179 41.69 16.29 63.27
N PRO A 180 40.87 16.95 64.11
CA PRO A 180 39.97 18.03 63.68
C PRO A 180 40.13 19.34 64.48
N LYS A 181 39.33 20.36 64.13
CA LYS A 181 38.92 21.59 64.88
C LYS A 181 38.80 22.71 63.83
N GLY A 182 37.78 23.55 63.76
CA GLY A 182 36.73 23.95 64.68
C GLY A 182 36.34 25.37 64.21
N GLY A 183 35.08 25.78 64.36
CA GLY A 183 34.70 27.17 64.06
C GLY A 183 33.28 27.32 63.53
N VAL A 184 32.34 27.47 64.46
CA VAL A 184 30.94 27.85 64.24
C VAL A 184 30.85 29.34 63.89
N SER A 185 30.04 29.71 62.89
CA SER A 185 29.02 30.79 63.01
C SER A 185 28.22 31.00 61.72
N LYS A 186 26.89 30.89 61.84
CA LYS A 186 25.84 31.53 61.02
C LYS A 186 25.60 32.95 61.61
N PRO A 187 25.02 33.98 60.93
CA PRO A 187 23.67 33.87 60.35
C PRO A 187 23.32 34.74 59.12
N LYS A 188 22.19 34.36 58.49
CA LYS A 188 21.13 35.15 57.79
C LYS A 188 21.47 36.40 56.94
N GLY A 189 21.03 36.34 55.66
CA GLY A 189 19.95 37.23 55.16
C GLY A 189 20.17 37.95 53.81
N LYS A 190 19.08 38.01 53.02
CA LYS A 190 18.77 38.83 51.81
C LYS A 190 19.17 38.23 50.45
N GLU A 191 18.21 37.66 49.71
CA GLU A 191 17.24 38.30 48.79
C GLU A 191 17.87 38.75 47.46
N GLY A 192 17.39 38.12 46.38
CA GLY A 192 17.19 38.72 45.07
C GLY A 192 18.41 38.92 44.18
N LYS A 193 18.55 38.08 43.14
CA LYS A 193 18.44 38.51 41.73
C LYS A 193 18.52 37.29 40.80
N ALA A 194 17.50 37.15 39.97
CA ALA A 194 17.50 36.28 38.81
C ALA A 194 18.53 36.83 37.81
N GLU A 195 19.55 36.04 37.46
CA GLU A 195 20.37 36.29 36.29
C GLU A 195 19.56 35.90 35.06
N GLN A 196 19.04 36.92 34.38
CA GLN A 196 18.50 36.78 33.03
C GLN A 196 19.68 36.46 32.12
N SER A 197 19.69 35.24 31.56
CA SER A 197 20.60 34.91 30.48
C SER A 197 20.19 35.70 29.24
N ASP A 198 21.03 36.63 28.83
CA ASP A 198 20.85 37.42 27.61
C ASP A 198 21.00 36.54 26.36
N VAL A 199 19.96 35.78 26.02
CA VAL A 199 19.90 35.05 24.74
C VAL A 199 19.47 36.04 23.66
N VAL A 200 20.39 36.30 22.72
CA VAL A 200 20.16 37.14 21.54
C VAL A 200 19.52 36.28 20.45
N CYS A 201 18.37 36.71 19.93
CA CYS A 201 17.71 36.04 18.80
C CYS A 201 18.56 36.17 17.53
N PHE A 202 18.87 35.04 16.90
CA PHE A 202 19.75 34.97 15.72
C PHE A 202 19.17 35.66 14.47
N HIS A 203 17.86 35.88 14.43
CA HIS A 203 17.19 36.50 13.28
C HIS A 203 17.09 38.03 13.41
N CYS A 204 16.93 38.57 14.63
CA CYS A 204 16.70 40.00 14.84
C CYS A 204 17.74 40.71 15.73
N LYS A 205 18.74 39.98 16.24
CA LYS A 205 19.86 40.48 17.07
C LYS A 205 19.44 41.26 18.33
N LYS A 206 18.24 41.02 18.86
CA LYS A 206 17.76 41.59 20.14
C LYS A 206 17.75 40.53 21.24
N ILE A 207 17.93 40.97 22.49
CA ILE A 207 17.92 40.12 23.69
C ILE A 207 16.47 39.95 24.18
N GLY A 208 16.07 38.72 24.54
CA GLY A 208 14.90 38.47 25.40
C GLY A 208 13.54 38.31 24.70
N HIS A 209 13.50 37.73 23.50
CA HIS A 209 12.25 37.43 22.78
C HIS A 209 11.87 35.95 22.86
#